data_AF-A0A8D8CAH7-F1
#
_entry.id   AF-A0A8D8CAH7-F1
#
_cell.length_a   1.000
_cell.length_b   1.000
_cell.length_c   1.000
_cell.angle_alpha   90.00
_cell.angle_beta   90.00
_cell.angle_gamma   90.00
#
_symmetry.space_group_name_H-M   'P 1'
#
loop_
_entity.id
_entity.type
_entity.pdbx_description
1 polymer ?
#
loop_
_entity_poly.entity_id
_entity_poly.type
_entity_poly.pdbx_seq_one_letter_code
_entity_poly.pdbx_strand_id
1 'polypeptide(L)'
;MGVRKRPAEKEQLLVAKGTGAGVVHDEDKHERSDLRGDWGNIAILFFLYLLQGIPIGLAAAIPMMLQNRGASYKQQAEFSFAHWPFSMKLLWAPIVDSLYWSRFGRRKSWLIPTQYLIGLFMLILSLHVNRWLGNSEGDDVASHVAPNIPILTGIFFALNFLAATQDIAVDGWALTMLKRCNVGHASTCNSVGQTAGYFLGYVAFMALESAEFCNSYLRSEPADEGLVTLPGFLWFWGLVFLVTTTLVALLKRESLPSAERGHEESVDLNIKQTYRLLLDIIKMKPILILTAILLTVKI
;
A
#
# COMPACT_ATOMS: atom_id res chain seq x y z
N MET A 1 -23.10 48.79 59.21
CA MET A 1 -21.82 49.26 58.63
C MET A 1 -20.82 48.10 58.70
N GLY A 2 -20.91 47.14 57.77
CA GLY A 2 -20.15 45.89 57.82
C GLY A 2 -18.95 45.94 56.88
N VAL A 3 -17.76 46.14 57.43
CA VAL A 3 -16.51 46.19 56.66
C VAL A 3 -16.01 44.77 56.38
N ARG A 4 -15.90 44.52 55.08
CA ARG A 4 -15.40 43.32 54.39
C ARG A 4 -13.89 43.15 54.64
N LYS A 5 -13.46 42.04 55.27
CA LYS A 5 -12.06 41.58 55.26
C LYS A 5 -11.93 40.24 54.53
N ARG A 6 -11.17 40.27 53.43
CA ARG A 6 -10.59 39.17 52.63
C ARG A 6 -9.23 38.73 53.29
N PRO A 7 -8.41 37.82 52.73
CA PRO A 7 -8.60 36.43 52.31
C PRO A 7 -7.36 35.56 52.68
N ALA A 8 -6.79 35.65 53.89
CA ALA A 8 -5.46 35.09 54.17
C ALA A 8 -5.39 33.56 54.42
N GLU A 9 -6.48 32.91 54.84
CA GLU A 9 -6.47 31.47 55.17
C GLU A 9 -6.54 30.54 53.94
N LYS A 10 -6.98 31.05 52.77
CA LYS A 10 -7.06 30.23 51.55
C LYS A 10 -5.73 30.08 50.81
N GLU A 11 -4.77 30.97 51.04
CA GLU A 11 -3.42 30.86 50.43
C GLU A 11 -2.55 29.81 51.15
N GLN A 12 -2.72 29.62 52.46
CA GLN A 12 -1.93 28.64 53.22
C GLN A 12 -2.32 27.18 52.91
N LEU A 13 -3.56 26.93 52.49
CA LEU A 13 -4.02 25.61 52.04
C LEU A 13 -3.51 25.22 50.63
N LEU A 14 -3.12 26.20 49.81
CA LEU A 14 -2.56 25.96 48.48
C LEU A 14 -1.05 25.71 48.51
N VAL A 15 -0.32 26.27 49.49
CA VAL A 15 1.13 26.09 49.62
C VAL A 15 1.49 24.75 50.30
N ALA A 16 0.68 24.26 51.26
CA ALA A 16 0.97 23.02 51.98
C ALA A 16 0.74 21.73 51.17
N LYS A 17 0.09 21.81 49.99
CA LYS A 17 -0.09 20.67 49.08
C LYS A 17 1.04 20.54 48.04
N GLY A 18 2.11 21.33 48.18
CA GLY A 18 3.30 21.33 47.32
C GLY A 18 4.44 20.41 47.76
N THR A 19 4.30 19.62 48.82
CA THR A 19 5.36 18.74 49.33
C THR A 19 4.80 17.37 49.67
N GLY A 20 4.79 16.47 48.69
CA GLY A 20 4.42 15.07 48.91
C GLY A 20 4.44 14.27 47.62
N ALA A 21 5.49 13.45 47.48
CA ALA A 21 5.68 12.42 46.46
C ALA A 21 5.61 12.91 45.00
N GLY A 22 6.78 13.07 44.39
CA GLY A 22 6.92 13.22 42.95
C GLY A 22 6.31 12.02 42.23
N VAL A 23 5.04 12.13 41.86
CA VAL A 23 4.52 11.50 40.65
C VAL A 23 5.28 12.19 39.53
N VAL A 24 6.27 11.48 38.99
CA VAL A 24 6.86 11.81 37.70
C VAL A 24 5.70 11.77 36.73
N HIS A 25 5.11 12.93 36.46
CA HIS A 25 4.49 13.16 35.18
C HIS A 25 5.63 12.94 34.19
N ASP A 26 5.62 11.78 33.51
CA ASP A 26 6.23 11.65 32.20
C ASP A 26 5.55 12.74 31.37
N GLU A 27 6.12 13.95 31.41
CA GLU A 27 5.99 14.86 30.29
C GLU A 27 6.40 14.03 29.10
N ASP A 28 5.47 13.83 28.17
CA ASP A 28 5.72 13.31 26.83
C ASP A 28 6.89 14.12 26.26
N LYS A 29 8.11 13.66 26.53
CA LYS A 29 9.29 14.01 25.79
C LYS A 29 8.95 13.48 24.41
N HIS A 30 8.45 14.37 23.56
CA HIS A 30 8.59 14.21 22.13
C HIS A 30 10.08 14.04 21.86
N GLU A 31 10.56 12.80 22.01
CA GLU A 31 11.88 12.39 21.61
C GLU A 31 12.02 12.88 20.17
N ARG A 32 12.98 13.77 19.95
CA ARG A 32 13.30 14.26 18.61
C ARG A 32 13.43 13.03 17.71
N SER A 33 12.82 13.06 16.53
CA SER A 33 12.85 11.98 15.55
C SER A 33 14.30 11.56 15.27
N ASP A 34 14.80 10.59 16.01
CA ASP A 34 16.13 10.03 15.79
C ASP A 34 15.99 8.88 14.80
N LEU A 35 16.26 9.21 13.54
CA LEU A 35 16.25 8.26 12.43
C LEU A 35 17.41 7.26 12.52
N ARG A 36 18.39 7.46 13.41
CA ARG A 36 19.50 6.52 13.60
C ARG A 36 18.95 5.15 14.04
N GLY A 37 19.12 4.16 13.19
CA GLY A 37 18.63 2.79 13.36
C GLY A 37 17.35 2.44 12.58
N ASP A 38 16.56 3.43 12.16
CA ASP A 38 15.31 3.19 11.40
C ASP A 38 15.48 3.34 9.89
N TRP A 39 16.59 3.93 9.42
CA TRP A 39 16.87 4.12 7.99
C TRP A 39 16.73 2.83 7.16
N GLY A 40 17.22 1.69 7.67
CA GLY A 40 17.08 0.41 6.97
C GLY A 40 15.62 -0.06 6.87
N ASN A 41 14.83 0.17 7.92
CA ASN A 41 13.41 -0.17 7.94
C ASN A 41 12.61 0.74 7.00
N ILE A 42 12.90 2.05 7.02
CA ILE A 42 12.32 3.05 6.12
C ILE A 42 12.65 2.70 4.67
N ALA A 43 13.89 2.34 4.35
CA ALA A 43 14.30 1.96 3.01
C ALA A 43 13.56 0.69 2.53
N ILE A 44 13.42 -0.33 3.38
CA ILE A 44 12.65 -1.54 3.06
C ILE A 44 11.18 -1.20 2.84
N LEU A 45 10.56 -0.42 3.72
CA LEU A 45 9.16 0.00 3.60
C LEU A 45 8.94 0.79 2.32
N PHE A 46 9.77 1.81 2.07
CA PHE A 46 9.72 2.59 0.84
C PHE A 46 9.80 1.70 -0.40
N PHE A 47 10.73 0.75 -0.42
CA PHE A 47 10.89 -0.16 -1.54
C PHE A 47 9.69 -1.12 -1.71
N LEU A 48 9.11 -1.62 -0.62
CA LEU A 48 7.90 -2.44 -0.66
C LEU A 48 6.69 -1.64 -1.20
N TYR A 49 6.53 -0.38 -0.77
CA TYR A 49 5.51 0.52 -1.29
C TYR A 49 5.74 0.86 -2.77
N LEU A 50 7.00 1.03 -3.19
CA LEU A 50 7.36 1.20 -4.60
C LEU A 50 6.96 -0.02 -5.42
N LEU A 51 7.24 -1.24 -4.94
CA LEU A 51 6.81 -2.44 -5.62
C LEU A 51 5.30 -2.51 -5.76
N GLN A 52 4.53 -2.14 -4.73
CA GLN A 52 3.06 -2.11 -4.79
C GLN A 52 2.53 -1.11 -5.81
N GLY A 53 3.18 0.04 -5.97
CA GLY A 53 2.79 1.05 -6.95
C GLY A 53 2.85 0.54 -8.39
N ILE A 54 3.70 -0.45 -8.69
CA ILE A 54 3.92 -0.91 -10.07
C ILE A 54 2.71 -1.67 -10.64
N PRO A 55 2.14 -2.70 -9.97
CA PRO A 55 0.89 -3.31 -10.40
C PRO A 55 -0.26 -2.30 -10.54
N ILE A 56 -0.34 -1.31 -9.65
CA ILE A 56 -1.37 -0.26 -9.68
C ILE A 56 -1.18 0.64 -10.90
N GLY A 57 0.05 1.08 -11.16
CA GLY A 57 0.40 1.88 -12.35
C GLY A 57 0.15 1.11 -13.64
N LEU A 58 0.48 -0.19 -13.65
CA LEU A 58 0.23 -1.05 -14.79
C LEU A 58 -1.28 -1.21 -15.06
N ALA A 59 -2.09 -1.40 -14.01
CA ALA A 59 -3.54 -1.43 -14.15
C ALA A 59 -4.08 -0.10 -14.73
N ALA A 60 -3.47 1.05 -14.41
CA ALA A 60 -3.84 2.32 -15.01
C ALA A 60 -3.35 2.49 -16.47
N ALA A 61 -2.27 1.82 -16.87
CA ALA A 61 -1.76 1.83 -18.25
C ALA A 61 -2.70 1.11 -19.23
N ILE A 62 -3.31 0.00 -18.81
CA ILE A 62 -4.13 -0.85 -19.69
C ILE A 62 -5.30 -0.11 -20.35
N PRO A 63 -6.13 0.68 -19.65
CA PRO A 63 -7.17 1.49 -20.30
C PRO A 63 -6.65 2.46 -21.35
N MET A 64 -5.48 3.08 -21.10
CA MET A 64 -4.85 4.00 -22.05
C MET A 64 -4.36 3.25 -23.29
N MET A 65 -3.74 2.08 -23.11
CA MET A 65 -3.35 1.22 -24.24
C MET A 65 -4.56 0.74 -25.04
N LEU A 66 -5.66 0.38 -24.37
CA LEU A 66 -6.92 0.00 -25.00
C LEU A 66 -7.54 1.17 -25.79
N GLN A 67 -7.47 2.39 -25.26
CA GLN A 67 -7.95 3.60 -25.94
C GLN A 67 -7.21 3.84 -27.26
N ASN A 68 -5.88 3.72 -27.26
CA ASN A 68 -5.06 3.86 -28.48
C ASN A 68 -5.42 2.81 -29.55
N ARG A 69 -5.99 1.67 -29.15
CA ARG A 69 -6.45 0.58 -30.03
C ARG A 69 -7.94 0.70 -30.40
N GLY A 70 -8.59 1.81 -30.09
CA GLY A 70 -9.99 2.07 -30.46
C GLY A 70 -11.04 1.44 -29.51
N ALA A 71 -10.67 1.04 -28.29
CA ALA A 71 -11.63 0.50 -27.34
C ALA A 71 -12.68 1.54 -26.91
N SER A 72 -13.92 1.08 -26.75
CA SER A 72 -15.04 1.92 -26.34
C SER A 72 -14.87 2.42 -24.90
N TYR A 73 -15.37 3.62 -24.61
CA TYR A 73 -15.49 4.14 -23.23
C TYR A 73 -16.24 3.16 -22.31
N LYS A 74 -17.19 2.39 -22.84
CA LYS A 74 -17.88 1.34 -22.08
C LYS A 74 -16.90 0.26 -21.58
N GLN A 75 -15.99 -0.19 -22.43
CA GLN A 75 -14.99 -1.21 -22.10
C GLN A 75 -13.96 -0.69 -21.10
N GLN A 76 -13.59 0.59 -21.20
CA GLN A 76 -12.73 1.23 -20.21
C GLN A 76 -13.42 1.31 -18.84
N ALA A 77 -14.72 1.65 -18.82
CA ALA A 77 -15.51 1.65 -17.59
C ALA A 77 -15.65 0.24 -16.99
N GLU A 78 -15.82 -0.79 -17.82
CA GLU A 78 -15.81 -2.19 -17.38
C GLU A 78 -14.46 -2.59 -16.77
N PHE A 79 -13.34 -2.07 -17.27
CA PHE A 79 -12.03 -2.34 -16.69
C PHE A 79 -11.80 -1.60 -15.37
N SER A 80 -12.41 -0.42 -15.15
CA SER A 80 -12.28 0.33 -13.89
C SER A 80 -12.69 -0.47 -12.64
N PHE A 81 -13.58 -1.47 -12.79
CA PHE A 81 -13.92 -2.41 -11.71
C PHE A 81 -12.70 -3.18 -11.18
N ALA A 82 -11.65 -3.34 -11.97
CA ALA A 82 -10.41 -3.97 -11.51
C ALA A 82 -9.76 -3.22 -10.33
N HIS A 83 -10.02 -1.93 -10.14
CA HIS A 83 -9.46 -1.11 -9.06
C HIS A 83 -10.28 -1.16 -7.76
N TRP A 84 -11.52 -1.66 -7.81
CA TRP A 84 -12.40 -1.74 -6.63
C TRP A 84 -11.80 -2.43 -5.40
N PRO A 85 -10.94 -3.47 -5.52
CA PRO A 85 -10.32 -4.06 -4.35
C PRO A 85 -9.59 -3.04 -3.45
N PHE A 86 -8.92 -2.03 -4.01
CA PHE A 86 -8.26 -1.01 -3.19
C PHE A 86 -9.24 -0.16 -2.37
N SER A 87 -10.45 0.06 -2.86
CA SER A 87 -11.52 0.76 -2.12
C SER A 87 -12.14 -0.14 -1.06
N MET A 88 -12.27 -1.43 -1.34
CA MET A 88 -12.93 -2.40 -0.47
C MET A 88 -11.99 -3.06 0.55
N LYS A 89 -10.67 -2.82 0.47
CA LYS A 89 -9.64 -3.48 1.30
C LYS A 89 -9.91 -3.43 2.80
N LEU A 90 -10.55 -2.35 3.26
CA LEU A 90 -10.98 -2.18 4.65
C LEU A 90 -11.89 -3.32 5.14
N LEU A 91 -12.68 -3.93 4.24
CA LEU A 91 -13.63 -4.99 4.58
C LEU A 91 -12.94 -6.30 5.00
N TRP A 92 -11.80 -6.64 4.43
CA TRP A 92 -11.06 -7.88 4.78
C TRP A 92 -9.77 -7.62 5.57
N ALA A 93 -9.39 -6.36 5.80
CA ALA A 93 -8.27 -6.02 6.67
C ALA A 93 -8.35 -6.68 8.07
N PRO A 94 -9.51 -6.72 8.76
CA PRO A 94 -9.63 -7.44 10.03
C PRO A 94 -9.32 -8.94 9.96
N ILE A 95 -9.61 -9.57 8.82
CA ILE A 95 -9.34 -10.99 8.58
C ILE A 95 -7.83 -11.21 8.44
N VAL A 96 -7.17 -10.36 7.66
CA VAL A 96 -5.71 -10.36 7.48
C VAL A 96 -4.99 -10.12 8.81
N ASP A 97 -5.54 -9.27 9.68
CA ASP A 97 -4.98 -9.00 11.00
C ASP A 97 -5.16 -10.14 12.02
N SER A 98 -6.24 -10.92 11.92
CA SER A 98 -6.61 -11.95 12.89
C SER A 98 -6.14 -13.36 12.52
N LEU A 99 -6.10 -13.70 11.23
CA LEU A 99 -5.58 -14.97 10.76
C LEU A 99 -4.08 -14.84 10.52
N TYR A 100 -3.24 -15.55 11.25
CA TYR A 100 -1.80 -15.55 10.98
C TYR A 100 -1.11 -16.82 11.46
N TRP A 101 0.07 -17.10 10.90
CA TRP A 101 0.87 -18.25 11.31
C TRP A 101 1.89 -17.83 12.38
N SER A 102 1.72 -18.32 13.61
CA SER A 102 2.54 -17.91 14.76
C SER A 102 4.04 -18.14 14.58
N ARG A 103 4.44 -19.23 13.89
CA ARG A 103 5.86 -19.54 13.61
C ARG A 103 6.54 -18.61 12.60
N PHE A 104 5.79 -17.98 11.70
CA PHE A 104 6.36 -17.18 10.61
C PHE A 104 6.30 -15.67 10.89
N GLY A 105 5.50 -15.28 11.89
CA GLY A 105 5.23 -13.89 12.23
C GLY A 105 3.91 -13.41 11.60
N ARG A 106 3.25 -12.46 12.26
CA ARG A 106 1.89 -12.03 11.89
C ARG A 106 1.87 -11.36 10.52
N ARG A 107 2.84 -10.49 10.23
CA ARG A 107 2.87 -9.69 9.00
C ARG A 107 3.47 -10.46 7.82
N LYS A 108 4.54 -11.21 8.10
CA LYS A 108 5.20 -12.11 7.14
C LYS A 108 4.27 -13.16 6.55
N SER A 109 3.35 -13.69 7.36
CA SER A 109 2.39 -14.74 6.97
C SER A 109 1.49 -14.34 5.80
N TRP A 110 1.24 -13.04 5.62
CA TRP A 110 0.43 -12.52 4.51
C TRP A 110 1.28 -11.87 3.43
N LEU A 111 2.29 -11.08 3.81
CA LEU A 111 3.14 -10.36 2.85
C LEU A 111 3.83 -11.33 1.88
N ILE A 112 4.44 -12.40 2.39
CA ILE A 112 5.24 -13.30 1.56
C ILE A 112 4.38 -14.08 0.55
N PRO A 113 3.29 -14.76 0.95
CA PRO A 113 2.44 -15.46 0.00
C PRO A 113 1.81 -14.52 -1.03
N THR A 114 1.30 -13.35 -0.61
CA THR A 114 0.67 -12.41 -1.54
C THR A 114 1.67 -11.86 -2.55
N GLN A 115 2.88 -11.50 -2.12
CA GLN A 115 3.92 -10.98 -3.01
C GLN A 115 4.46 -12.04 -3.98
N TYR A 116 4.58 -13.31 -3.55
CA TYR A 116 4.86 -14.43 -4.45
C TYR A 116 3.75 -14.67 -5.47
N LEU A 117 2.48 -14.62 -5.03
CA LEU A 117 1.33 -14.76 -5.92
C LEU A 117 1.30 -13.64 -6.95
N ILE A 118 1.54 -12.38 -6.56
CA ILE A 118 1.64 -11.24 -7.48
C ILE A 118 2.75 -11.47 -8.51
N GLY A 119 3.95 -11.83 -8.06
CA GLY A 119 5.08 -12.11 -8.95
C GLY A 119 4.79 -13.23 -9.95
N LEU A 120 4.24 -14.35 -9.47
CA LEU A 120 3.84 -15.48 -10.32
C LEU A 120 2.74 -15.08 -11.30
N PHE A 121 1.75 -14.31 -10.84
CA PHE A 121 0.66 -13.82 -11.68
C PHE A 121 1.17 -12.90 -12.79
N MET A 122 2.13 -12.02 -12.50
CA MET A 122 2.79 -11.18 -13.51
C MET A 122 3.59 -12.02 -14.51
N LEU A 123 4.28 -13.08 -14.08
CA LEU A 123 4.99 -13.99 -14.99
C LEU A 123 4.02 -14.75 -15.90
N ILE A 124 2.91 -15.27 -15.36
CA ILE A 124 1.89 -15.96 -16.16
C ILE A 124 1.24 -14.99 -17.16
N LEU A 125 0.95 -13.76 -16.71
CA LEU A 125 0.41 -12.70 -17.56
C LEU A 125 1.38 -12.38 -18.68
N SER A 126 2.68 -12.24 -18.41
CA SER A 126 3.71 -11.99 -19.44
C SER A 126 3.62 -13.00 -20.60
N LEU A 127 3.40 -14.29 -20.31
CA LEU A 127 3.31 -15.34 -21.32
C LEU A 127 2.03 -15.29 -22.16
N HIS A 128 0.94 -14.73 -21.64
CA HIS A 128 -0.39 -14.79 -22.26
C HIS A 128 -0.95 -13.42 -22.67
N VAL A 129 -0.31 -12.32 -22.27
CA VAL A 129 -0.85 -10.97 -22.44
C VAL A 129 -0.98 -10.57 -23.90
N ASN A 130 -0.06 -11.02 -24.78
CA ASN A 130 -0.16 -10.78 -26.22
C ASN A 130 -1.42 -11.40 -26.81
N ARG A 131 -1.77 -12.63 -26.39
CA ARG A 131 -2.99 -13.32 -26.80
C ARG A 131 -4.26 -12.63 -26.30
N TRP A 132 -4.22 -12.02 -25.11
CA TRP A 132 -5.39 -11.37 -24.51
C TRP A 132 -5.60 -9.91 -24.96
N LEU A 133 -4.53 -9.23 -25.36
CA LEU A 133 -4.56 -7.89 -25.96
C LEU A 133 -4.79 -7.88 -27.48
N GLY A 134 -4.89 -9.07 -28.10
CA GLY A 134 -5.21 -9.22 -29.52
C GLY A 134 -4.01 -9.15 -30.47
N ASN A 135 -2.78 -9.29 -29.96
CA ASN A 135 -1.58 -9.40 -30.79
C ASN A 135 -1.35 -10.88 -31.10
N SER A 136 -1.87 -11.38 -32.22
CA SER A 136 -1.39 -12.63 -32.81
C SER A 136 -0.15 -12.32 -33.65
N GLU A 137 1.03 -12.78 -33.23
CA GLU A 137 2.26 -12.84 -34.05
C GLU A 137 2.16 -13.94 -35.14
N GLY A 138 1.05 -13.96 -35.88
CA GLY A 138 0.84 -14.89 -36.98
C GLY A 138 0.09 -14.20 -38.09
N ASP A 139 0.83 -13.76 -39.12
CA ASP A 139 0.54 -13.55 -40.55
C ASP A 139 -0.89 -13.26 -41.07
N ASP A 140 -1.86 -12.92 -40.24
CA ASP A 140 -3.23 -12.60 -40.66
C ASP A 140 -3.61 -11.19 -40.20
N VAL A 141 -3.19 -10.20 -40.99
CA VAL A 141 -3.47 -8.74 -40.91
C VAL A 141 -4.98 -8.40 -40.95
N ALA A 142 -5.88 -9.37 -40.83
CA ALA A 142 -7.32 -9.20 -40.98
C ALA A 142 -8.18 -9.69 -39.79
N SER A 143 -7.59 -10.21 -38.70
CA SER A 143 -8.37 -10.66 -37.54
C SER A 143 -8.15 -9.77 -36.33
N HIS A 144 -8.89 -8.66 -36.26
CA HIS A 144 -9.13 -7.92 -35.01
C HIS A 144 -9.86 -8.84 -34.02
N VAL A 145 -9.14 -9.71 -33.33
CA VAL A 145 -9.69 -10.48 -32.21
C VAL A 145 -9.95 -9.48 -31.10
N ALA A 146 -11.23 -9.15 -30.89
CA ALA A 146 -11.64 -8.21 -29.85
C ALA A 146 -11.03 -8.66 -28.50
N PRO A 147 -10.31 -7.77 -27.80
CA PRO A 147 -9.75 -8.10 -26.50
C PRO A 147 -10.90 -8.53 -25.58
N ASN A 148 -10.74 -9.68 -24.91
CA ASN A 148 -11.74 -10.18 -23.97
C ASN A 148 -11.67 -9.34 -22.67
N ILE A 149 -12.26 -8.14 -22.72
CA ILE A 149 -12.30 -7.18 -21.62
C ILE A 149 -12.76 -7.83 -20.31
N PRO A 150 -13.79 -8.71 -20.27
CA PRO A 150 -14.20 -9.35 -19.01
C PRO A 150 -13.12 -10.23 -18.38
N ILE A 151 -12.35 -10.95 -19.20
CA ILE A 151 -11.24 -11.80 -18.73
C ILE A 151 -10.10 -10.92 -18.21
N LEU A 152 -9.77 -9.86 -18.96
CA LEU A 152 -8.73 -8.92 -18.57
C LEU A 152 -9.08 -8.20 -17.25
N THR A 153 -10.33 -7.76 -17.11
CA THR A 153 -10.86 -7.19 -15.86
C THR A 153 -10.78 -8.20 -14.72
N GLY A 154 -11.18 -9.46 -14.93
CA GLY A 154 -11.10 -10.50 -13.89
C GLY A 154 -9.68 -10.79 -13.42
N ILE A 155 -8.73 -10.81 -14.36
CA ILE A 155 -7.30 -11.02 -14.11
C ILE A 155 -6.71 -9.85 -13.31
N PHE A 156 -6.92 -8.62 -13.77
CA PHE A 156 -6.43 -7.43 -13.07
C PHE A 156 -7.17 -7.20 -11.74
N PHE A 157 -8.44 -7.60 -11.62
CA PHE A 157 -9.15 -7.62 -10.35
C PHE A 157 -8.48 -8.56 -9.35
N ALA A 158 -8.13 -9.78 -9.77
CA ALA A 158 -7.40 -10.72 -8.92
C ALA A 158 -6.02 -10.19 -8.51
N LEU A 159 -5.29 -9.61 -9.46
CA LEU A 159 -4.00 -8.96 -9.21
C LEU A 159 -4.13 -7.81 -8.20
N ASN A 160 -5.10 -6.91 -8.40
CA ASN A 160 -5.36 -5.79 -7.50
C ASN A 160 -5.88 -6.24 -6.13
N PHE A 161 -6.63 -7.34 -6.06
CA PHE A 161 -7.04 -7.94 -4.79
C PHE A 161 -5.85 -8.47 -3.99
N LEU A 162 -4.91 -9.14 -4.64
CA LEU A 162 -3.66 -9.57 -4.02
C LEU A 162 -2.81 -8.37 -3.58
N ALA A 163 -2.67 -7.35 -4.45
CA ALA A 163 -1.93 -6.12 -4.14
C ALA A 163 -2.55 -5.35 -2.98
N ALA A 164 -3.88 -5.23 -2.91
CA ALA A 164 -4.57 -4.62 -1.80
C ALA A 164 -4.40 -5.42 -0.48
N THR A 165 -4.32 -6.75 -0.56
CA THR A 165 -4.03 -7.60 0.61
C THR A 165 -2.59 -7.44 1.09
N GLN A 166 -1.63 -7.34 0.16
CA GLN A 166 -0.23 -7.04 0.46
C GLN A 166 -0.09 -5.65 1.10
N ASP A 167 -0.81 -4.66 0.60
CA ASP A 167 -0.84 -3.28 1.11
C ASP A 167 -1.28 -3.23 2.58
N ILE A 168 -2.37 -3.90 2.94
CA ILE A 168 -2.79 -4.06 4.35
C ILE A 168 -1.67 -4.66 5.20
N ALA A 169 -1.01 -5.71 4.71
CA ALA A 169 0.05 -6.39 5.45
C ALA A 169 1.29 -5.50 5.65
N VAL A 170 1.68 -4.73 4.63
CA VAL A 170 2.83 -3.80 4.70
C VAL A 170 2.51 -2.60 5.60
N ASP A 171 1.31 -2.03 5.50
CA ASP A 171 0.85 -0.95 6.39
C ASP A 171 0.86 -1.40 7.85
N GLY A 172 0.33 -2.59 8.14
CA GLY A 172 0.38 -3.18 9.47
C GLY A 172 1.79 -3.52 9.94
N TRP A 173 2.73 -3.76 9.02
CA TRP A 173 4.13 -4.03 9.33
C TRP A 173 4.91 -2.74 9.62
N ALA A 174 4.62 -1.66 8.89
CA ALA A 174 5.25 -0.35 9.08
C ALA A 174 5.11 0.16 10.52
N LEU A 175 3.92 0.01 11.11
CA LEU A 175 3.63 0.38 12.50
C LEU A 175 4.48 -0.40 13.53
N THR A 176 4.89 -1.62 13.19
CA THR A 176 5.69 -2.47 14.08
C THR A 176 7.18 -2.42 13.80
N MET A 177 7.59 -1.96 12.61
CA MET A 177 8.98 -1.91 12.17
C MET A 177 9.65 -0.57 12.51
N LEU A 178 8.90 0.51 12.59
CA LEU A 178 9.39 1.85 12.95
C LEU A 178 9.29 2.09 14.46
N LYS A 179 10.19 2.90 15.02
CA LYS A 179 10.07 3.38 16.41
C LYS A 179 8.80 4.22 16.57
N ARG A 180 8.21 4.25 17.78
CA ARG A 180 6.98 5.03 18.07
C ARG A 180 7.09 6.50 17.64
N CYS A 181 8.26 7.12 17.80
CA CYS A 181 8.53 8.51 17.38
C CYS A 181 8.56 8.71 15.84
N ASN A 182 8.83 7.65 15.07
CA ASN A 182 9.00 7.68 13.62
C ASN A 182 7.81 7.08 12.86
N VAL A 183 6.76 6.59 13.53
CA VAL A 183 5.58 5.99 12.90
C VAL A 183 4.90 6.96 11.92
N GLY A 184 4.98 8.27 12.15
CA GLY A 184 4.50 9.28 11.22
C GLY A 184 5.14 9.23 9.83
N HIS A 185 6.37 8.70 9.71
CA HIS A 185 7.03 8.51 8.41
C HIS A 185 6.46 7.34 7.60
N ALA A 186 5.71 6.42 8.22
CA ALA A 186 5.09 5.29 7.51
C ALA A 186 4.16 5.77 6.39
N SER A 187 3.30 6.75 6.66
CA SER A 187 2.36 7.33 5.68
C SER A 187 3.08 8.07 4.55
N THR A 188 4.24 8.66 4.84
CA THR A 188 5.08 9.32 3.84
C THR A 188 5.75 8.28 2.94
N CYS A 189 6.28 7.19 3.52
CA CYS A 189 6.85 6.08 2.75
C CYS A 189 5.81 5.44 1.85
N ASN A 190 4.58 5.26 2.35
CA ASN A 190 3.46 4.76 1.57
C ASN A 190 3.16 5.70 0.39
N SER A 191 2.79 6.96 0.68
CA SER A 191 2.39 7.91 -0.36
C SER A 191 3.48 8.11 -1.43
N VAL A 192 4.73 8.33 -1.02
CA VAL A 192 5.84 8.60 -1.96
C VAL A 192 6.26 7.31 -2.69
N GLY A 193 6.37 6.20 -1.97
CA GLY A 193 6.74 4.90 -2.55
C GLY A 193 5.73 4.44 -3.59
N GLN A 194 4.44 4.40 -3.23
CA GLN A 194 3.38 4.01 -4.16
C GLN A 194 3.28 4.95 -5.37
N THR A 195 3.41 6.27 -5.17
CA THR A 195 3.40 7.23 -6.28
C THR A 195 4.59 7.02 -7.22
N ALA A 196 5.79 6.76 -6.69
CA ALA A 196 6.96 6.46 -7.50
C ALA A 196 6.78 5.15 -8.28
N GLY A 197 6.27 4.09 -7.64
CA GLY A 197 5.94 2.83 -8.30
C GLY A 197 4.86 2.98 -9.36
N TYR A 198 3.82 3.76 -9.08
CA TYR A 198 2.74 4.08 -10.02
C TYR A 198 3.29 4.81 -11.25
N PHE A 199 4.14 5.81 -11.04
CA PHE A 199 4.81 6.52 -12.12
C PHE A 199 5.64 5.57 -13.00
N LEU A 200 6.38 4.65 -12.39
CA LEU A 200 7.16 3.64 -13.13
C LEU A 200 6.26 2.66 -13.89
N GLY A 201 5.19 2.18 -13.26
CA GLY A 201 4.23 1.24 -13.84
C GLY A 201 3.31 1.84 -14.90
N TYR A 202 3.11 3.16 -14.89
CA TYR A 202 2.23 3.85 -15.81
C TYR A 202 3.00 4.73 -16.79
N VAL A 203 3.51 5.88 -16.34
CA VAL A 203 4.09 6.90 -17.22
C VAL A 203 5.38 6.42 -17.86
N ALA A 204 6.31 5.88 -17.07
CA ALA A 204 7.58 5.40 -17.60
C ALA A 204 7.36 4.20 -18.52
N PHE A 205 6.47 3.27 -18.14
CA PHE A 205 6.11 2.14 -18.99
C PHE A 205 5.49 2.57 -20.32
N MET A 206 4.46 3.43 -20.32
CA MET A 206 3.81 3.93 -21.54
C MET A 206 4.79 4.67 -22.45
N ALA A 207 5.72 5.44 -21.88
CA ALA A 207 6.75 6.12 -22.65
C ALA A 207 7.74 5.14 -23.30
N LEU A 208 8.15 4.10 -22.57
CA LEU A 208 9.08 3.08 -23.09
C LEU A 208 8.43 2.08 -24.04
N GLU A 209 7.11 1.89 -23.97
CA GLU A 209 6.34 1.04 -24.88
C GLU A 209 6.02 1.75 -26.21
N SER A 210 5.90 3.08 -26.20
CA SER A 210 5.68 3.87 -27.40
C SER A 210 6.93 3.90 -28.30
N ALA A 211 6.80 3.34 -29.51
CA ALA A 211 7.84 3.41 -30.55
C ALA A 211 8.13 4.87 -30.97
N GLU A 212 7.10 5.71 -31.08
CA GLU A 212 7.23 7.12 -31.45
C GLU A 212 8.04 7.90 -30.41
N PHE A 213 7.75 7.70 -29.13
CA PHE A 213 8.52 8.31 -28.05
C PHE A 213 9.97 7.83 -28.06
N CYS A 214 10.19 6.52 -28.18
CA CYS A 214 11.53 5.94 -28.20
C CYS A 214 12.36 6.44 -29.39
N ASN A 215 11.78 6.51 -30.59
CA ASN A 215 12.46 6.98 -31.79
C ASN A 215 12.75 8.49 -31.75
N SER A 216 11.90 9.27 -31.07
CA SER A 216 12.08 10.73 -30.98
C SER A 216 13.10 11.14 -29.92
N TYR A 217 13.18 10.40 -28.79
CA TYR A 217 13.93 10.85 -27.61
C TYR A 217 15.04 9.90 -27.14
N LEU A 218 14.99 8.60 -27.48
CA LEU A 218 15.88 7.59 -26.89
C LEU A 218 16.76 6.86 -27.90
N ARG A 219 16.29 6.65 -29.14
CA ARG A 219 17.02 5.91 -30.18
C ARG A 219 17.71 6.84 -31.17
N SER A 220 18.83 6.35 -31.70
CA SER A 220 19.53 6.94 -32.85
C SER A 220 19.07 6.34 -34.19
N GLU A 221 18.59 5.09 -34.18
CA GLU A 221 18.03 4.40 -35.35
C GLU A 221 16.53 4.10 -35.13
N PRO A 222 15.63 4.47 -36.06
CA PRO A 222 14.20 4.22 -35.91
C PRO A 222 13.86 2.72 -35.96
N ALA A 223 12.97 2.29 -35.07
CA ALA A 223 12.37 0.94 -35.12
C ALA A 223 10.89 0.98 -34.74
N ASP A 224 10.13 0.00 -35.22
CA ASP A 224 8.66 0.01 -35.14
C ASP A 224 8.09 -0.37 -33.77
N GLU A 225 8.92 -0.87 -32.86
CA GLU A 225 8.53 -1.28 -31.50
C GLU A 225 9.15 -0.38 -30.42
N GLY A 226 8.46 -0.25 -29.28
CA GLY A 226 9.02 0.40 -28.09
C GLY A 226 10.29 -0.29 -27.57
N LEU A 227 11.00 0.39 -26.66
CA LEU A 227 12.18 -0.18 -25.98
C LEU A 227 11.77 -1.28 -24.99
N VAL A 228 10.58 -1.20 -24.42
CA VAL A 228 10.03 -2.17 -23.49
C VAL A 228 8.64 -2.61 -23.93
N THR A 229 8.46 -3.91 -24.17
CA THR A 229 7.15 -4.49 -24.45
C THR A 229 6.41 -4.83 -23.15
N LEU A 230 5.08 -4.87 -23.19
CA LEU A 230 4.28 -5.26 -22.03
C LEU A 230 4.65 -6.65 -21.46
N PRO A 231 4.83 -7.71 -22.28
CA PRO A 231 5.36 -8.99 -21.79
C PRO A 231 6.71 -8.86 -21.09
N GLY A 232 7.64 -8.09 -21.67
CA GLY A 232 8.98 -7.88 -21.10
C GLY A 232 8.91 -7.16 -19.76
N PHE A 233 8.08 -6.12 -19.65
CA PHE A 233 7.86 -5.39 -18.41
C PHE A 233 7.30 -6.28 -17.30
N LEU A 234 6.27 -7.06 -17.61
CA LEU A 234 5.64 -8.02 -16.71
C LEU A 234 6.60 -9.11 -16.25
N TRP A 235 7.42 -9.63 -17.16
CA TRP A 235 8.42 -10.65 -16.85
C TRP A 235 9.48 -10.11 -15.89
N PHE A 236 10.04 -8.95 -16.20
CA PHE A 236 11.06 -8.29 -15.38
C PHE A 236 10.54 -8.02 -13.97
N TRP A 237 9.40 -7.35 -13.85
CA TRP A 237 8.84 -7.04 -12.53
C TRP A 237 8.35 -8.28 -11.79
N GLY A 238 7.78 -9.28 -12.49
CA GLY A 238 7.45 -10.56 -11.89
C GLY A 238 8.65 -11.21 -11.21
N LEU A 239 9.81 -11.22 -11.89
CA LEU A 239 11.07 -11.72 -11.32
C LEU A 239 11.56 -10.86 -10.15
N VAL A 240 11.51 -9.53 -10.26
CA VAL A 240 11.85 -8.62 -9.15
C VAL A 240 10.97 -8.91 -7.94
N PHE A 241 9.66 -9.11 -8.11
CA PHE A 241 8.76 -9.49 -7.02
C PHE A 241 9.19 -10.80 -6.36
N LEU A 242 9.53 -11.85 -7.12
CA LEU A 242 9.97 -13.13 -6.56
C LEU A 242 11.30 -12.99 -5.78
N VAL A 243 12.30 -12.32 -6.36
CA VAL A 243 13.61 -12.12 -5.74
C VAL A 243 13.49 -11.31 -4.46
N THR A 244 12.77 -10.19 -4.51
CA THR A 244 12.60 -9.30 -3.36
C THR A 244 11.79 -9.97 -2.25
N THR A 245 10.76 -10.74 -2.59
CA THR A 245 10.02 -11.55 -1.61
C THR A 245 10.94 -12.55 -0.92
N THR A 246 11.79 -13.23 -1.68
CA THR A 246 12.76 -14.18 -1.14
C THR A 246 13.75 -13.48 -0.20
N LEU A 247 14.29 -12.33 -0.61
CA LEU A 247 15.20 -11.54 0.21
C LEU A 247 14.54 -11.06 1.50
N VAL A 248 13.31 -10.54 1.44
CA VAL A 248 12.54 -10.11 2.61
C VAL A 248 12.24 -11.29 3.54
N ALA A 249 11.91 -12.46 2.99
CA ALA A 249 11.66 -13.67 3.76
C ALA A 249 12.90 -14.14 4.54
N LEU A 250 14.09 -14.07 3.93
CA LEU A 250 15.34 -14.56 4.51
C LEU A 250 16.01 -13.54 5.44
N LEU A 251 16.10 -12.28 5.02
CA LEU A 251 16.92 -11.26 5.69
C LEU A 251 16.20 -10.63 6.87
N LYS A 252 14.88 -10.43 6.77
CA LYS A 252 14.13 -9.79 7.83
C LYS A 252 13.56 -10.87 8.73
N ARG A 253 13.99 -10.99 9.99
CA ARG A 253 13.25 -11.79 10.98
C ARG A 253 12.20 -10.90 11.63
N GLU A 254 10.97 -11.41 11.75
CA GLU A 254 9.97 -10.77 12.60
C GLU A 254 10.30 -11.25 14.01
N SER A 255 10.74 -10.35 14.88
CA SER A 255 10.86 -10.67 16.30
C SER A 255 9.44 -11.01 16.77
N LEU A 256 9.26 -12.24 17.24
CA LEU A 256 8.12 -12.61 18.08
C LEU A 256 7.99 -11.52 19.17
N PRO A 257 6.79 -11.22 19.67
CA PRO A 257 6.65 -10.31 20.79
C PRO A 257 7.39 -10.90 22.00
N SER A 258 8.69 -10.60 22.11
CA SER A 258 9.47 -10.83 23.31
C SER A 258 8.79 -10.03 24.40
N ALA A 259 8.60 -10.68 25.54
CA ALA A 259 7.95 -10.21 26.76
C ALA A 259 8.56 -8.92 27.39
N GLU A 260 9.38 -8.17 26.67
CA GLU A 260 10.02 -6.92 27.08
C GLU A 260 9.23 -5.67 26.67
N ARG A 261 8.17 -5.80 25.84
CA ARG A 261 7.18 -4.74 25.68
C ARG A 261 6.18 -4.80 26.82
N GLY A 262 6.48 -4.07 27.89
CA GLY A 262 5.58 -3.94 29.04
C GLY A 262 4.15 -3.62 28.61
N HIS A 263 3.21 -4.44 29.07
CA HIS A 263 1.78 -4.13 29.17
C HIS A 263 1.04 -3.66 27.90
N GLU A 264 1.29 -4.30 26.76
CA GLU A 264 0.23 -4.43 25.75
C GLU A 264 0.15 -5.92 25.40
N GLU A 265 -0.69 -6.66 26.13
CA GLU A 265 -1.18 -7.95 25.65
C GLU A 265 -1.60 -7.74 24.19
N SER A 266 -0.95 -8.43 23.25
CA SER A 266 -1.51 -8.61 21.93
C SER A 266 -2.78 -9.42 22.14
N VAL A 267 -3.89 -8.74 22.43
CA VAL A 267 -5.20 -9.35 22.52
C VAL A 267 -5.37 -10.03 21.17
N ASP A 268 -5.33 -11.37 21.15
CA ASP A 268 -5.72 -12.17 19.99
C ASP A 268 -7.22 -11.93 19.82
N LEU A 269 -7.54 -10.78 19.25
CA LEU A 269 -8.89 -10.30 19.04
C LEU A 269 -9.55 -11.30 18.09
N ASN A 270 -10.65 -11.89 18.56
CA ASN A 270 -11.49 -12.70 17.71
C ASN A 270 -11.95 -11.86 16.52
N ILE A 271 -12.11 -12.44 15.32
CA ILE A 271 -12.53 -11.75 14.10
C ILE A 271 -13.71 -10.80 14.38
N LYS A 272 -14.70 -11.25 15.16
CA LYS A 272 -15.86 -10.43 15.56
C LYS A 272 -15.48 -9.18 16.36
N GLN A 273 -14.47 -9.25 17.22
CA GLN A 273 -13.98 -8.12 18.01
C GLN A 273 -13.21 -7.14 17.12
N THR A 274 -12.37 -7.62 16.19
CA THR A 274 -11.65 -6.76 15.24
C THR A 274 -12.62 -6.00 14.33
N TYR A 275 -13.69 -6.66 13.86
CA TYR A 275 -14.76 -5.98 13.12
C TYR A 275 -15.52 -4.96 13.95
N ARG A 276 -15.80 -5.24 15.24
CA ARG A 276 -16.43 -4.25 16.14
C ARG A 276 -15.54 -3.02 16.31
N LEU A 277 -14.25 -3.22 16.57
CA LEU A 277 -13.28 -2.13 16.69
C LEU A 277 -13.23 -1.27 15.41
N LEU A 278 -13.21 -1.90 14.24
CA LEU A 278 -13.24 -1.19 12.97
C LEU A 278 -14.52 -0.35 12.81
N LEU A 279 -15.68 -0.90 13.19
CA LEU A 279 -16.94 -0.15 13.17
C LEU A 279 -16.96 1.01 14.18
N ASP A 280 -16.35 0.83 15.34
CA ASP A 280 -16.25 1.88 16.35
C ASP A 280 -15.33 3.02 15.89
N ILE A 281 -14.22 2.68 15.24
CA ILE A 281 -13.30 3.65 14.61
C ILE A 281 -14.03 4.46 13.52
N ILE A 282 -14.76 3.79 12.61
CA ILE A 282 -15.51 4.48 11.55
C ILE A 282 -16.56 5.45 12.13
N LYS A 283 -17.18 5.12 13.27
CA LYS A 283 -18.18 5.98 13.93
C LYS A 283 -17.58 7.19 14.65
N MET A 284 -16.27 7.30 14.77
CA MET A 284 -15.65 8.45 15.44
C MET A 284 -15.88 9.73 14.64
N LYS A 285 -16.30 10.80 15.33
CA LYS A 285 -16.60 12.11 14.71
C LYS A 285 -15.49 12.64 13.80
N PRO A 286 -14.19 12.57 14.17
CA PRO A 286 -13.12 13.03 13.29
C PRO A 286 -13.06 12.27 11.97
N ILE A 287 -13.28 10.95 11.99
CA ILE A 287 -13.27 10.11 10.79
C ILE A 287 -14.49 10.39 9.91
N LEU A 288 -15.67 10.59 10.51
CA LEU A 288 -16.87 10.98 9.77
C LEU A 288 -16.72 12.36 9.10
N ILE A 289 -16.16 13.33 9.82
CA ILE A 289 -15.88 14.67 9.28
C ILE A 289 -14.85 14.58 8.15
N LEU A 290 -13.75 13.85 8.35
CA LEU A 290 -12.75 13.63 7.31
C LEU A 290 -13.36 12.95 6.09
N THR A 291 -14.23 11.96 6.28
CA THR A 291 -14.95 11.27 5.19
C THR A 291 -15.86 12.24 4.44
N ALA A 292 -16.62 13.09 5.14
CA ALA A 292 -17.46 14.11 4.52
C ALA A 292 -16.62 15.12 3.71
N ILE A 293 -15.46 15.55 4.25
CA ILE A 293 -14.52 16.41 3.54
C ILE A 293 -13.98 15.71 2.29
N LEU A 294 -13.48 14.48 2.41
CA LEU A 294 -12.95 13.74 1.27
C LEU A 294 -14.00 13.46 0.18
N LEU A 295 -15.26 13.23 0.55
CA LEU A 295 -16.37 13.09 -0.39
C LEU A 295 -16.76 14.40 -1.09
N THR A 296 -16.45 15.55 -0.49
CA THR A 296 -16.77 16.88 -1.04
C THR A 296 -15.60 17.54 -1.78
N VAL A 297 -14.36 17.12 -1.50
CA VAL A 297 -13.13 17.68 -2.09
C VAL A 297 -12.84 17.16 -3.51
N LYS A 298 -13.51 16.11 -3.97
CA LYS A 298 -13.44 15.64 -5.36
C LYS A 298 -14.83 15.56 -5.99
N ILE A 299 -15.34 16.71 -6.42
CA ILE A 299 -16.25 16.86 -7.57
C ILE A 299 -15.52 17.73 -8.58
#